data_AF-A0A4V4HSX8-F1
#
_entry.id   AF-A0A4V4HSX8-F1
#
_cell.length_a   1.000
_cell.length_b   1.000
_cell.length_c   1.000
_cell.angle_alpha   90.00
_cell.angle_beta   90.00
_cell.angle_gamma   90.00
#
_symmetry.space_group_name_H-M   'P 1'
#
loop_
_entity.id
_entity.type
_entity.pdbx_description
1 polymer ?
#
loop_
_entity_poly.entity_id
_entity_poly.type
_entity_poly.pdbx_seq_one_letter_code
_entity_poly.pdbx_strand_id
1 'polypeptide(L)'
;MAIAAATESALRRMDEHEGALVFWYEAGIGARLFERHYSALTQSYYARLLWEAVGDGEAMAAARRCFAALAVPAERGDVLFRDANGVSIAEVPQRPNSYLLNGWLSALVSAWDYYECSGNAAARELVESSAQSLAGLLHRYDAEPEKNNRYGLTCFTYLKTPAARIEDATVIVPGEGAFGLTGHGSHWANHRMSDARIVNLVFYLASPEPNTVRLNVARPTPVELRLGHRGRGATVEFRVAPSRPTGAVR
;
A
#
# COMPACT_ATOMS: atom_id res chain seq x y z
N MET A 1 -6.77 4.27 -36.69
CA MET A 1 -6.18 2.92 -36.66
C MET A 1 -5.36 2.65 -35.39
N ALA A 2 -4.43 3.51 -34.97
CA ALA A 2 -3.61 3.26 -33.77
C ALA A 2 -4.42 3.09 -32.46
N ILE A 3 -5.42 3.95 -32.20
CA ILE A 3 -6.25 3.87 -30.99
C ILE A 3 -7.05 2.57 -30.93
N ALA A 4 -7.67 2.15 -32.03
CA ALA A 4 -8.44 0.90 -32.10
C ALA A 4 -7.53 -0.33 -31.86
N ALA A 5 -6.35 -0.37 -32.49
CA ALA A 5 -5.39 -1.45 -32.27
C ALA A 5 -4.88 -1.48 -30.82
N ALA A 6 -4.63 -0.31 -30.20
CA ALA A 6 -4.24 -0.23 -28.80
C ALA A 6 -5.36 -0.69 -27.86
N THR A 7 -6.60 -0.32 -28.15
CA THR A 7 -7.81 -0.73 -27.41
C THR A 7 -7.96 -2.24 -27.45
N GLU A 8 -7.95 -2.84 -28.65
CA GLU A 8 -8.05 -4.28 -28.83
C GLU A 8 -6.91 -5.02 -28.12
N SER A 9 -5.67 -4.50 -28.24
CA SER A 9 -4.50 -5.06 -27.55
C SER A 9 -4.61 -4.96 -26.02
N ALA A 10 -5.25 -3.92 -25.49
CA ALA A 10 -5.50 -3.77 -24.07
C ALA A 10 -6.55 -4.77 -23.57
N LEU A 11 -7.68 -4.86 -24.27
CA LEU A 11 -8.78 -5.78 -23.93
C LEU A 11 -8.32 -7.24 -23.89
N ARG A 12 -7.49 -7.67 -24.85
CA ARG A 12 -6.93 -9.04 -24.88
C ARG A 12 -6.00 -9.38 -23.71
N ARG A 13 -5.55 -8.40 -22.93
CA ARG A 13 -4.64 -8.58 -21.78
C ARG A 13 -5.32 -8.40 -20.43
N MET A 14 -6.59 -8.01 -20.42
CA MET A 14 -7.36 -7.90 -19.18
C MET A 14 -7.98 -9.24 -18.84
N ASP A 15 -8.02 -9.56 -17.55
CA ASP A 15 -8.71 -10.73 -17.02
C ASP A 15 -9.98 -10.30 -16.27
N GLU A 16 -10.95 -11.20 -16.17
CA GLU A 16 -12.10 -11.00 -15.29
C GLU A 16 -11.73 -11.24 -13.83
N HIS A 17 -12.20 -10.37 -12.94
CA HIS A 17 -12.02 -10.51 -11.48
C HIS A 17 -13.18 -9.83 -10.75
N GLU A 18 -13.92 -10.56 -9.91
CA GLU A 18 -15.05 -10.01 -9.13
C GLU A 18 -16.06 -9.19 -9.99
N GLY A 19 -16.31 -9.61 -11.24
CA GLY A 19 -17.21 -8.90 -12.18
C GLY A 19 -16.58 -7.67 -12.87
N ALA A 20 -15.35 -7.31 -12.51
CA ALA A 20 -14.56 -6.27 -13.15
C ALA A 20 -13.69 -6.83 -14.30
N LEU A 21 -12.97 -5.93 -14.98
CA LEU A 21 -11.84 -6.25 -15.85
C LEU A 21 -10.59 -5.63 -15.24
N VAL A 22 -9.51 -6.39 -15.15
CA VAL A 22 -8.28 -5.96 -14.48
C VAL A 22 -7.04 -6.29 -15.28
N PHE A 23 -6.01 -5.46 -15.07
CA PHE A 23 -4.65 -5.70 -15.54
C PHE A 23 -3.83 -6.19 -14.37
N TRP A 24 -3.47 -7.46 -14.41
CA TRP A 24 -2.64 -8.07 -13.39
C TRP A 24 -1.17 -7.74 -13.58
N TYR A 25 -0.53 -7.41 -12.47
CA TYR A 25 0.91 -7.31 -12.32
C TYR A 25 1.40 -8.58 -11.64
N GLU A 26 2.30 -9.28 -12.31
CA GLU A 26 2.97 -10.44 -11.74
C GLU A 26 4.05 -10.00 -10.75
N ALA A 27 4.26 -10.82 -9.72
CA ALA A 27 5.33 -10.60 -8.77
C ALA A 27 6.70 -10.71 -9.46
N GLY A 28 7.55 -9.70 -9.25
CA GLY A 28 8.89 -9.63 -9.84
C GLY A 28 9.97 -9.37 -8.80
N ILE A 29 11.23 -9.64 -9.16
CA ILE A 29 12.37 -9.27 -8.32
C ILE A 29 12.39 -7.74 -8.15
N GLY A 30 12.40 -7.30 -6.89
CA GLY A 30 12.35 -5.87 -6.55
C GLY A 30 10.95 -5.27 -6.55
N ALA A 31 9.91 -6.06 -6.81
CA ALA A 31 8.53 -5.61 -6.69
C ALA A 31 8.19 -5.26 -5.25
N ARG A 32 7.23 -4.34 -5.12
CA ARG A 32 6.72 -3.89 -3.83
C ARG A 32 5.88 -4.98 -3.15
N LEU A 33 5.13 -5.74 -3.94
CA LEU A 33 4.36 -6.92 -3.55
C LEU A 33 4.93 -8.19 -4.21
N PHE A 34 4.87 -9.32 -3.49
CA PHE A 34 5.20 -10.67 -4.00
C PHE A 34 3.97 -11.46 -4.44
N GLU A 35 2.82 -10.83 -4.37
CA GLU A 35 1.55 -11.40 -4.79
C GLU A 35 1.11 -10.70 -6.06
N ARG A 36 0.39 -11.45 -6.89
CA ARG A 36 -0.28 -10.90 -8.08
C ARG A 36 -1.28 -9.85 -7.60
N HIS A 37 -1.24 -8.67 -8.20
CA HIS A 37 -2.10 -7.55 -7.82
C HIS A 37 -2.46 -6.72 -9.04
N TYR A 38 -3.45 -5.85 -8.92
CA TYR A 38 -3.70 -4.80 -9.89
C TYR A 38 -3.61 -3.42 -9.23
N SER A 39 -3.46 -2.39 -10.06
CA SER A 39 -3.27 -1.01 -9.61
C SER A 39 -4.49 -0.16 -9.89
N ALA A 40 -4.96 0.60 -8.89
CA ALA A 40 -6.04 1.57 -9.10
C ALA A 40 -5.71 2.59 -10.19
N LEU A 41 -4.44 3.01 -10.29
CA LEU A 41 -3.97 3.92 -11.33
C LEU A 41 -4.21 3.33 -12.72
N THR A 42 -3.81 2.08 -12.93
CA THR A 42 -4.00 1.41 -14.22
C THR A 42 -5.48 1.25 -14.54
N GLN A 43 -6.28 0.82 -13.56
CA GLN A 43 -7.71 0.60 -13.77
C GLN A 43 -8.46 1.89 -14.09
N SER A 44 -8.20 2.99 -13.38
CA SER A 44 -8.85 4.27 -13.64
C SER A 44 -8.42 4.87 -14.98
N TYR A 45 -7.15 4.70 -15.36
CA TYR A 45 -6.65 5.15 -16.65
C TYR A 45 -7.35 4.42 -17.82
N TYR A 46 -7.52 3.10 -17.72
CA TYR A 46 -8.24 2.33 -18.73
C TYR A 46 -9.75 2.56 -18.70
N ALA A 47 -10.37 2.82 -17.54
CA ALA A 47 -11.76 3.25 -17.48
C ALA A 47 -11.99 4.51 -18.32
N ARG A 48 -11.14 5.53 -18.15
CA ARG A 48 -11.18 6.77 -18.94
C ARG A 48 -10.90 6.51 -20.43
N LEU A 49 -9.77 5.89 -20.74
CA LEU A 49 -9.35 5.69 -22.13
C LEU A 49 -10.30 4.84 -22.95
N LEU A 50 -10.82 3.74 -22.39
CA LEU A 50 -11.75 2.87 -23.11
C LEU A 50 -13.11 3.52 -23.32
N TRP A 51 -13.52 4.43 -22.44
CA TRP A 51 -14.75 5.19 -22.64
C TRP A 51 -14.60 6.20 -23.78
N GLU A 52 -13.45 6.87 -23.86
CA GLU A 52 -13.11 7.80 -24.94
C GLU A 52 -12.79 7.09 -26.27
N ALA A 53 -12.32 5.84 -26.18
CA ALA A 53 -11.93 5.04 -27.34
C ALA A 53 -13.16 4.65 -28.15
N VAL A 54 -13.44 5.48 -29.17
CA VAL A 54 -14.24 5.16 -30.36
C VAL A 54 -15.59 4.56 -29.99
N GLY A 55 -16.61 5.39 -29.72
CA GLY A 55 -18.01 5.09 -29.34
C GLY A 55 -18.62 3.71 -29.66
N ASP A 56 -17.97 2.66 -29.18
CA ASP A 56 -18.22 1.24 -29.41
C ASP A 56 -18.72 0.69 -28.09
N GLY A 57 -19.85 -0.02 -28.16
CA GLY A 57 -20.49 -0.61 -27.01
C GLY A 57 -19.56 -1.54 -26.23
N GLU A 58 -18.64 -2.25 -26.89
CA GLU A 58 -17.71 -3.15 -26.23
C GLU A 58 -16.67 -2.40 -25.39
N ALA A 59 -16.03 -1.38 -25.96
CA ALA A 59 -15.05 -0.55 -25.24
C ALA A 59 -15.70 0.20 -24.07
N MET A 60 -16.91 0.74 -24.26
CA MET A 60 -17.66 1.39 -23.18
C MET A 60 -18.09 0.39 -22.09
N ALA A 61 -18.41 -0.86 -22.44
CA ALA A 61 -18.71 -1.90 -21.46
C ALA A 61 -17.45 -2.27 -20.66
N ALA A 62 -16.31 -2.44 -21.33
CA ALA A 62 -15.04 -2.70 -20.69
C ALA A 62 -14.58 -1.56 -19.78
N ALA A 63 -14.80 -0.30 -20.19
CA ALA A 63 -14.54 0.90 -19.39
C ALA A 63 -15.27 0.87 -18.05
N ARG A 64 -16.58 0.54 -18.06
CA ARG A 64 -17.38 0.39 -16.83
C ARG A 64 -16.82 -0.71 -15.93
N ARG A 65 -16.38 -1.82 -16.52
CA ARG A 65 -15.79 -2.95 -15.78
C ARG A 65 -14.42 -2.62 -15.20
N CYS A 66 -13.59 -1.82 -15.89
CA CYS A 66 -12.34 -1.29 -15.34
C CYS A 66 -12.62 -0.36 -14.16
N PHE A 67 -13.61 0.53 -14.28
CA PHE A 67 -14.01 1.38 -13.16
C PHE A 67 -14.52 0.56 -11.97
N ALA A 68 -15.31 -0.50 -12.21
CA ALA A 68 -15.81 -1.38 -11.15
C ALA A 68 -14.67 -2.03 -10.33
N ALA A 69 -13.49 -2.26 -10.92
CA ALA A 69 -12.31 -2.75 -10.19
C ALA A 69 -11.86 -1.81 -9.06
N LEU A 70 -12.14 -0.50 -9.17
CA LEU A 70 -11.80 0.50 -8.15
C LEU A 70 -12.70 0.41 -6.92
N ALA A 71 -13.83 -0.29 -7.01
CA ALA A 71 -14.77 -0.46 -5.91
C ALA A 71 -14.54 -1.74 -5.09
N VAL A 72 -13.58 -2.59 -5.50
CA VAL A 72 -13.34 -3.87 -4.85
C VAL A 72 -12.46 -3.69 -3.60
N PRO A 73 -12.89 -4.14 -2.40
CA PRO A 73 -12.21 -3.88 -1.13
C PRO A 73 -10.83 -4.54 -1.00
N ALA A 74 -9.88 -3.79 -0.44
CA ALA A 74 -8.50 -4.23 -0.24
C ALA A 74 -8.34 -5.40 0.75
N GLU A 75 -9.35 -5.70 1.58
CA GLU A 75 -9.39 -6.91 2.41
C GLU A 75 -9.34 -8.19 1.56
N ARG A 76 -9.68 -8.11 0.27
CA ARG A 76 -9.63 -9.21 -0.69
C ARG A 76 -8.37 -9.21 -1.55
N GLY A 77 -7.40 -8.34 -1.24
CA GLY A 77 -6.17 -8.15 -2.03
C GLY A 77 -6.29 -7.10 -3.13
N ASP A 78 -7.40 -6.35 -3.14
CA ASP A 78 -7.75 -5.38 -4.17
C ASP A 78 -7.45 -3.93 -3.75
N VAL A 79 -7.97 -2.93 -4.47
CA VAL A 79 -7.43 -1.56 -4.40
C VAL A 79 -8.19 -0.59 -3.50
N LEU A 80 -9.43 -0.88 -3.07
CA LEU A 80 -10.22 0.05 -2.27
C LEU A 80 -9.99 -0.12 -0.76
N PHE A 81 -9.38 0.85 -0.12
CA PHE A 81 -9.24 0.89 1.33
C PHE A 81 -10.35 1.76 1.95
N ARG A 82 -10.92 1.27 3.05
CA ARG A 82 -11.84 1.99 3.93
C ARG A 82 -11.34 1.85 5.36
N ASP A 83 -10.56 2.81 5.82
CA ASP A 83 -9.85 2.75 7.09
C ASP A 83 -10.08 4.03 7.93
N ALA A 84 -9.33 4.16 9.03
CA ALA A 84 -9.45 5.29 9.95
C ALA A 84 -9.14 6.66 9.29
N ASN A 85 -8.42 6.69 8.17
CA ASN A 85 -8.13 7.91 7.41
C ASN A 85 -9.12 8.15 6.27
N GLY A 86 -10.14 7.30 6.11
CA GLY A 86 -11.20 7.44 5.12
C GLY A 86 -11.07 6.48 3.95
N VAL A 87 -11.43 6.96 2.75
CA VAL A 87 -11.47 6.18 1.52
C VAL A 87 -10.22 6.44 0.69
N SER A 88 -9.49 5.40 0.29
CA SER A 88 -8.40 5.54 -0.67
C SER A 88 -8.40 4.42 -1.69
N ILE A 89 -7.85 4.69 -2.88
CA ILE A 89 -7.62 3.69 -3.92
C ILE A 89 -6.12 3.54 -4.14
N ALA A 90 -5.62 2.32 -3.95
CA ALA A 90 -4.19 2.06 -3.91
C ALA A 90 -3.62 1.71 -5.28
N GLU A 91 -2.49 2.34 -5.63
CA GLU A 91 -1.66 1.89 -6.75
C GLU A 91 -1.07 0.49 -6.50
N VAL A 92 -0.72 0.21 -5.24
CA VAL A 92 -0.22 -1.09 -4.79
C VAL A 92 -1.00 -1.46 -3.53
N PRO A 93 -1.85 -2.51 -3.57
CA PRO A 93 -2.76 -2.86 -2.49
C PRO A 93 -2.08 -3.60 -1.33
N GLN A 94 -0.99 -3.03 -0.80
CA GLN A 94 -0.25 -3.61 0.30
C GLN A 94 -0.85 -3.24 1.66
N ARG A 95 -0.56 -4.06 2.67
CA ARG A 95 -0.86 -3.76 4.08
C ARG A 95 0.43 -3.68 4.92
N PRO A 96 0.61 -2.65 5.77
CA PRO A 96 -0.29 -1.51 5.96
C PRO A 96 -0.41 -0.63 4.69
N ASN A 97 -1.53 0.10 4.58
CA ASN A 97 -1.81 0.92 3.40
C ASN A 97 -0.68 1.93 3.19
N SER A 98 -0.17 1.99 1.97
CA SER A 98 0.97 2.85 1.65
C SER A 98 0.63 4.29 1.40
N TYR A 99 -0.58 4.55 0.93
CA TYR A 99 -0.96 5.82 0.31
C TYR A 99 0.16 6.35 -0.59
N LEU A 100 0.42 5.68 -1.72
CA LEU A 100 1.37 6.20 -2.71
C LEU A 100 0.77 7.47 -3.35
N LEU A 101 1.40 8.63 -3.11
CA LEU A 101 0.78 9.93 -3.42
C LEU A 101 0.53 10.11 -4.91
N ASN A 102 1.55 9.83 -5.73
CA ASN A 102 1.48 9.95 -7.18
C ASN A 102 0.40 9.02 -7.74
N GLY A 103 0.39 7.76 -7.32
CA GLY A 103 -0.55 6.76 -7.80
C GLY A 103 -1.98 7.09 -7.43
N TRP A 104 -2.19 7.47 -6.17
CA TRP A 104 -3.51 7.84 -5.67
C TRP A 104 -4.04 9.09 -6.39
N LEU A 105 -3.25 10.17 -6.47
CA LEU A 105 -3.66 11.40 -7.13
C LEU A 105 -3.96 11.19 -8.63
N SER A 106 -3.07 10.49 -9.35
CA SER A 106 -3.27 10.20 -10.77
C SER A 106 -4.49 9.30 -11.00
N ALA A 107 -4.78 8.37 -10.07
CA ALA A 107 -5.96 7.55 -10.15
C ALA A 107 -7.24 8.36 -9.97
N LEU A 108 -7.27 9.31 -9.02
CA LEU A 108 -8.41 10.21 -8.80
C LEU A 108 -8.69 11.11 -10.00
N VAL A 109 -7.65 11.70 -10.61
CA VAL A 109 -7.81 12.53 -11.82
C VAL A 109 -8.42 11.70 -12.95
N SER A 110 -7.90 10.50 -13.20
CA SER A 110 -8.43 9.64 -14.28
C SER A 110 -9.86 9.17 -13.99
N ALA A 111 -10.19 8.89 -12.72
CA ALA A 111 -11.56 8.53 -12.32
C ALA A 111 -12.53 9.72 -12.42
N TRP A 112 -12.06 10.95 -12.17
CA TRP A 112 -12.85 12.17 -12.38
C TRP A 112 -13.14 12.40 -13.85
N ASP A 113 -12.13 12.28 -14.71
CA ASP A 113 -12.31 12.39 -16.16
C ASP A 113 -13.28 11.32 -16.69
N TYR A 114 -13.20 10.09 -16.15
CA TYR A 114 -14.16 9.04 -16.45
C TYR A 114 -15.59 9.43 -16.02
N TYR A 115 -15.76 10.05 -14.85
CA TYR A 115 -17.06 10.60 -14.44
C TYR A 115 -17.56 11.67 -15.43
N GLU A 116 -16.74 12.65 -15.78
CA GLU A 116 -17.11 13.74 -16.68
C GLU A 116 -17.58 13.22 -18.05
N CYS A 117 -16.92 12.20 -18.59
CA CYS A 117 -17.29 11.66 -19.90
C CYS A 117 -18.42 10.61 -19.84
N SER A 118 -18.61 9.91 -18.73
CA SER A 118 -19.59 8.82 -18.60
C SER A 118 -20.88 9.17 -17.86
N GLY A 119 -20.86 10.25 -17.05
CA GLY A 119 -21.92 10.59 -16.11
C GLY A 119 -22.07 9.59 -14.96
N ASN A 120 -21.10 8.70 -14.73
CA ASN A 120 -21.18 7.67 -13.70
C ASN A 120 -21.11 8.28 -12.29
N ALA A 121 -22.25 8.37 -11.59
CA ALA A 121 -22.34 8.95 -10.26
C ALA A 121 -21.45 8.24 -9.21
N ALA A 122 -21.21 6.93 -9.35
CA ALA A 122 -20.33 6.20 -8.43
C ALA A 122 -18.86 6.62 -8.58
N ALA A 123 -18.45 7.04 -9.79
CA ALA A 123 -17.11 7.59 -10.02
C ALA A 123 -16.93 8.94 -9.33
N ARG A 124 -17.94 9.80 -9.41
CA ARG A 124 -17.97 11.07 -8.66
C ARG A 124 -17.88 10.83 -7.15
N GLU A 125 -18.72 9.96 -6.60
CA GLU A 125 -18.74 9.66 -5.16
C GLU A 125 -17.39 9.10 -4.67
N LEU A 126 -16.80 8.17 -5.43
CA LEU A 126 -15.48 7.63 -5.12
C LEU A 126 -14.42 8.73 -5.12
N VAL A 127 -14.40 9.60 -6.13
CA VAL A 127 -13.43 10.69 -6.22
C VAL A 127 -13.62 11.69 -5.10
N GLU A 128 -14.84 12.15 -4.83
CA GLU A 128 -15.11 13.15 -3.78
C GLU A 128 -14.72 12.63 -2.39
N SER A 129 -15.15 11.41 -2.03
CA SER A 129 -14.82 10.80 -0.74
C SER A 129 -13.31 10.53 -0.59
N SER A 130 -12.66 10.11 -1.68
CA SER A 130 -11.24 9.81 -1.64
C SER A 130 -10.36 11.05 -1.68
N ALA A 131 -10.76 12.09 -2.41
CA ALA A 131 -10.08 13.39 -2.40
C ALA A 131 -10.18 14.07 -1.03
N GLN A 132 -11.32 13.94 -0.33
CA GLN A 132 -11.44 14.41 1.04
C GLN A 132 -10.44 13.71 1.99
N SER A 133 -10.28 12.40 1.83
CA SER A 133 -9.33 11.60 2.60
C SER A 133 -7.88 12.00 2.29
N LEU A 134 -7.56 12.20 1.00
CA LEU A 134 -6.25 12.69 0.56
C LEU A 134 -5.94 14.06 1.17
N ALA A 135 -6.89 15.01 1.12
CA ALA A 135 -6.72 16.35 1.68
C ALA A 135 -6.40 16.30 3.18
N GLY A 136 -7.05 15.41 3.93
CA GLY A 136 -6.77 15.18 5.35
C GLY A 136 -5.35 14.66 5.62
N LEU A 137 -4.75 13.95 4.65
CA LEU A 137 -3.42 13.36 4.77
C LEU A 137 -2.30 14.17 4.13
N LEU A 138 -2.58 15.22 3.33
CA LEU A 138 -1.56 15.95 2.57
C LEU A 138 -0.38 16.42 3.42
N HIS A 139 -0.65 16.98 4.60
CA HIS A 139 0.38 17.44 5.54
C HIS A 139 1.34 16.34 6.02
N ARG A 140 0.95 15.05 5.92
CA ARG A 140 1.82 13.91 6.28
C ARG A 140 2.85 13.60 5.20
N TYR A 141 2.67 14.12 3.99
CA TYR A 141 3.67 13.97 2.93
C TYR A 141 4.79 14.98 3.03
N ASP A 142 4.63 16.08 3.77
CA ASP A 142 5.68 17.11 3.91
C ASP A 142 6.94 16.54 4.61
N ALA A 143 8.03 16.38 3.86
CA ALA A 143 9.32 15.92 4.35
C ALA A 143 10.20 17.13 4.70
N GLU A 144 9.94 17.70 5.87
CA GLU A 144 10.82 18.69 6.49
C GLU A 144 11.94 18.00 7.29
N PRO A 145 13.17 18.54 7.27
CA PRO A 145 13.60 19.81 6.68
C PRO A 145 14.03 19.74 5.21
N GLU A 146 13.83 18.60 4.53
CA GLU A 146 14.32 18.37 3.17
C GLU A 146 13.60 19.23 2.11
N LYS A 147 12.55 19.97 2.49
CA LYS A 147 11.70 20.77 1.59
C LYS A 147 11.20 19.94 0.40
N ASN A 148 10.82 18.70 0.69
CA ASN A 148 10.39 17.72 -0.30
C ASN A 148 9.13 17.00 0.17
N ASN A 149 8.56 16.15 -0.68
CA ASN A 149 7.43 15.31 -0.34
C ASN A 149 7.87 13.85 -0.21
N ARG A 150 7.28 13.15 0.76
CA ARG A 150 7.33 11.69 0.83
C ARG A 150 6.60 11.12 -0.38
N TYR A 151 7.11 10.01 -0.91
CA TYR A 151 6.47 9.30 -2.00
C TYR A 151 5.22 8.53 -1.53
N GLY A 152 5.25 8.00 -0.30
CA GLY A 152 4.14 7.33 0.35
C GLY A 152 4.22 7.48 1.88
N LEU A 153 3.17 7.08 2.57
CA LEU A 153 3.05 7.10 4.03
C LEU A 153 3.40 5.75 4.68
N THR A 154 4.26 4.98 4.03
CA THR A 154 4.96 3.86 4.64
C THR A 154 6.45 4.04 4.48
N CYS A 155 7.22 3.61 5.46
CA CYS A 155 8.67 3.49 5.35
C CYS A 155 9.11 2.13 5.89
N PHE A 156 10.37 1.77 5.68
CA PHE A 156 10.93 0.56 6.27
C PHE A 156 12.22 0.88 7.02
N THR A 157 12.51 0.06 8.01
CA THR A 157 13.74 0.14 8.81
C THR A 157 14.30 -1.25 9.06
N TYR A 158 15.59 -1.30 9.35
CA TYR A 158 16.22 -2.51 9.83
C TYR A 158 16.36 -2.44 11.34
N LEU A 159 15.88 -3.46 12.01
CA LEU A 159 16.09 -3.62 13.44
C LEU A 159 17.09 -4.75 13.65
N LYS A 160 18.13 -4.47 14.43
CA LYS A 160 19.20 -5.42 14.72
C LYS A 160 19.35 -5.61 16.22
N THR A 161 19.52 -6.85 16.65
CA THR A 161 20.01 -7.17 17.99
C THR A 161 21.52 -7.43 17.94
N PRO A 162 22.29 -7.03 18.97
CA PRO A 162 23.72 -7.27 19.00
C PRO A 162 24.04 -8.75 19.23
N ALA A 163 23.28 -9.42 20.10
CA ALA A 163 23.61 -10.76 20.59
C ALA A 163 22.50 -11.81 20.48
N ALA A 164 21.21 -11.44 20.59
CA ALA A 164 20.14 -12.43 20.60
C ALA A 164 19.54 -12.62 19.21
N ARG A 165 19.20 -13.86 18.84
CA ARG A 165 18.33 -14.10 17.68
C ARG A 165 16.96 -13.45 17.91
N ILE A 166 16.45 -12.74 16.92
CA ILE A 166 15.04 -12.30 16.90
C ILE A 166 14.23 -13.53 16.52
N GLU A 167 13.28 -13.97 17.32
CA GLU A 167 12.43 -15.13 17.01
C GLU A 167 11.18 -14.71 16.25
N ASP A 168 10.60 -13.59 16.66
CA ASP A 168 9.45 -12.98 16.01
C ASP A 168 9.49 -11.47 16.15
N ALA A 169 8.84 -10.77 15.23
CA ALA A 169 8.66 -9.34 15.28
C ALA A 169 7.29 -8.97 14.71
N THR A 170 6.58 -8.08 15.41
CA THR A 170 5.28 -7.57 15.00
C THR A 170 5.29 -6.05 15.08
N VAL A 171 4.84 -5.39 14.01
CA VAL A 171 4.54 -3.96 14.00
C VAL A 171 3.03 -3.79 14.18
N ILE A 172 2.63 -3.09 15.22
CA ILE A 172 1.24 -2.71 15.48
C ILE A 172 1.05 -1.29 14.98
N VAL A 173 0.20 -1.16 13.98
CA VAL A 173 -0.18 0.10 13.35
C VAL A 173 -1.51 0.54 13.93
N PRO A 174 -1.60 1.73 14.54
CA PRO A 174 -2.86 2.27 15.02
C PRO A 174 -3.88 2.35 13.89
N GLY A 175 -5.08 1.82 14.12
CA GLY A 175 -6.17 1.78 13.14
C GLY A 175 -6.08 0.69 12.06
N GLU A 176 -4.90 0.09 11.80
CA GLU A 176 -4.76 -0.96 10.77
C GLU A 176 -4.51 -2.37 11.31
N GLY A 177 -3.98 -2.51 12.53
CA GLY A 177 -3.79 -3.81 13.18
C GLY A 177 -2.33 -4.21 13.37
N ALA A 178 -2.07 -5.52 13.38
CA ALA A 178 -0.76 -6.08 13.72
C ALA A 178 -0.16 -6.87 12.54
N PHE A 179 1.07 -6.54 12.17
CA PHE A 179 1.77 -7.09 11.01
C PHE A 179 3.03 -7.82 11.47
N GLY A 180 3.00 -9.16 11.43
CA GLY A 180 4.12 -10.04 11.79
C GLY A 180 5.17 -10.16 10.69
N LEU A 181 6.20 -10.97 10.94
CA LEU A 181 7.18 -11.35 9.92
C LEU A 181 6.56 -12.28 8.87
N THR A 182 6.86 -12.02 7.61
CA THR A 182 6.60 -12.90 6.47
C THR A 182 7.83 -13.79 6.22
N GLY A 183 7.63 -14.97 5.63
CA GLY A 183 8.72 -15.93 5.34
C GLY A 183 9.73 -15.42 4.30
N HIS A 184 9.26 -14.59 3.37
CA HIS A 184 10.06 -13.90 2.35
C HIS A 184 9.51 -12.49 2.17
N GLY A 185 10.35 -11.54 1.73
CA GLY A 185 9.89 -10.16 1.54
C GLY A 185 10.88 -9.27 0.80
N SER A 186 10.36 -8.14 0.36
CA SER A 186 11.12 -7.00 -0.16
C SER A 186 11.32 -6.04 1.00
N HIS A 187 12.01 -4.93 0.75
CA HIS A 187 12.09 -3.87 1.74
C HIS A 187 10.70 -3.33 2.16
N TRP A 188 9.63 -3.62 1.41
CA TRP A 188 8.27 -3.19 1.70
C TRP A 188 7.40 -4.24 2.40
N ALA A 189 8.01 -5.31 2.92
CA ALA A 189 7.35 -6.30 3.76
C ALA A 189 8.14 -6.57 5.04
N ASN A 190 7.44 -6.85 6.13
CA ASN A 190 8.07 -7.28 7.39
C ASN A 190 8.71 -8.65 7.18
N HIS A 191 10.03 -8.78 7.19
CA HIS A 191 10.66 -10.08 6.95
C HIS A 191 12.00 -10.20 7.65
N ARG A 192 12.45 -11.45 7.79
CA ARG A 192 13.75 -11.77 8.36
C ARG A 192 14.85 -11.66 7.30
N MET A 193 15.94 -10.99 7.65
CA MET A 193 17.14 -10.93 6.79
C MET A 193 17.96 -12.22 6.93
N SER A 194 19.01 -12.38 6.10
CA SER A 194 19.90 -13.55 6.16
C SER A 194 20.56 -13.73 7.53
N ASP A 195 20.86 -12.64 8.25
CA ASP A 195 21.25 -12.67 9.65
C ASP A 195 20.00 -12.72 10.55
N ALA A 196 19.83 -13.79 11.32
CA ALA A 196 18.66 -14.00 12.19
C ALA A 196 18.56 -12.99 13.35
N ARG A 197 19.53 -12.10 13.50
CA ARG A 197 19.52 -10.95 14.41
C ARG A 197 18.98 -9.68 13.76
N ILE A 198 18.66 -9.71 12.47
CA ILE A 198 18.22 -8.55 11.70
C ILE A 198 16.84 -8.84 11.08
N VAL A 199 15.91 -7.92 11.27
CA VAL A 199 14.60 -7.92 10.60
C VAL A 199 14.39 -6.61 9.86
N ASN A 200 13.74 -6.68 8.70
CA ASN A 200 13.15 -5.53 8.03
C ASN A 200 11.73 -5.34 8.58
N LEU A 201 11.39 -4.12 8.97
CA LEU A 201 10.07 -3.76 9.49
C LEU A 201 9.54 -2.54 8.75
N VAL A 202 8.28 -2.61 8.33
CA VAL A 202 7.53 -1.56 7.65
C VAL A 202 6.71 -0.81 8.70
N PHE A 203 6.77 0.52 8.63
CA PHE A 203 6.09 1.43 9.53
C PHE A 203 5.09 2.28 8.75
N TYR A 204 4.06 2.68 9.45
CA TYR A 204 2.98 3.50 8.94
C TYR A 204 3.11 4.94 9.42
N LEU A 205 3.02 5.89 8.51
CA LEU A 205 3.21 7.31 8.77
C LEU A 205 1.92 8.13 8.66
N ALA A 206 0.80 7.50 8.27
CA ALA A 206 -0.48 8.20 8.15
C ALA A 206 -1.14 8.43 9.52
N SER A 207 -0.86 7.58 10.50
CA SER A 207 -1.39 7.71 11.86
C SER A 207 -0.68 8.83 12.66
N PRO A 208 -1.41 9.65 13.42
CA PRO A 208 -0.83 10.55 14.42
C PRO A 208 -0.24 9.79 15.63
N GLU A 209 -0.79 8.60 15.94
CA GLU A 209 -0.30 7.73 17.00
C GLU A 209 0.92 6.94 16.51
N PRO A 210 1.92 6.70 17.38
CA PRO A 210 3.11 5.97 17.01
C PRO A 210 2.81 4.48 16.78
N ASN A 211 3.49 3.90 15.79
CA ASN A 211 3.58 2.45 15.64
C ASN A 211 4.20 1.81 16.90
N THR A 212 3.73 0.63 17.29
CA THR A 212 4.33 -0.15 18.37
C THR A 212 5.03 -1.37 17.81
N VAL A 213 6.31 -1.58 18.16
CA VAL A 213 7.04 -2.79 17.77
C VAL A 213 7.08 -3.76 18.94
N ARG A 214 6.64 -4.99 18.72
CA ARG A 214 6.82 -6.12 19.64
C ARG A 214 7.87 -7.05 19.07
N LEU A 215 8.87 -7.38 19.88
CA LEU A 215 9.94 -8.31 19.51
C LEU A 215 9.96 -9.47 20.48
N ASN A 216 10.00 -10.68 19.94
CA ASN A 216 10.38 -11.86 20.69
C ASN A 216 11.84 -12.17 20.37
N VAL A 217 12.69 -12.26 21.39
CA VAL A 217 14.12 -12.53 21.26
C VAL A 217 14.49 -13.73 22.11
N ALA A 218 15.38 -14.58 21.59
CA ALA A 218 15.76 -15.84 22.26
C ALA A 218 16.35 -15.63 23.67
N ARG A 219 16.89 -14.43 23.94
CA ARG A 219 17.35 -13.98 25.26
C ARG A 219 17.12 -12.47 25.39
N PRO A 220 16.72 -11.96 26.56
CA PRO A 220 16.64 -10.52 26.80
C PRO A 220 17.96 -9.84 26.44
N THR A 221 17.90 -8.85 25.55
CA THR A 221 19.09 -8.14 25.06
C THR A 221 18.69 -6.72 24.64
N PRO A 222 19.63 -5.74 24.67
CA PRO A 222 19.41 -4.45 24.04
C PRO A 222 19.09 -4.59 22.54
N VAL A 223 18.32 -3.65 22.00
CA VAL A 223 17.93 -3.63 20.58
C VAL A 223 18.51 -2.37 19.94
N GLU A 224 19.18 -2.53 18.80
CA GLU A 224 19.70 -1.43 17.97
C GLU A 224 18.72 -1.19 16.81
N LEU A 225 18.13 0.01 16.75
CA LEU A 225 17.34 0.45 15.60
C LEU A 225 18.26 1.12 14.58
N ARG A 226 18.29 0.61 13.34
CA ARG A 226 18.97 1.25 12.22
C ARG A 226 17.96 1.78 11.22
N LEU A 227 17.66 3.07 11.36
CA LEU A 227 16.84 3.79 10.39
C LEU A 227 17.52 3.77 9.02
N GLY A 228 16.81 3.21 8.04
CA GLY A 228 17.26 3.04 6.67
C GLY A 228 17.30 4.36 5.90
N HIS A 229 18.08 5.34 6.36
CA HIS A 229 18.54 6.41 5.49
C HIS A 229 20.03 6.17 5.26
N ARG A 230 20.42 5.79 4.04
CA ARG A 230 21.84 5.71 3.63
C ARG A 230 22.43 7.13 3.73
N GLY A 231 22.84 7.58 4.92
CA GLY A 231 23.49 8.89 5.06
C GLY A 231 23.62 9.44 6.48
N ARG A 232 22.60 9.35 7.34
CA ARG A 232 22.67 9.91 8.71
C ARG A 232 21.79 9.08 9.64
N GLY A 233 22.42 8.29 10.50
CA GLY A 233 21.71 7.47 11.49
C GLY A 233 21.16 8.35 12.61
N ALA A 234 19.86 8.29 12.84
CA ALA A 234 19.30 8.58 14.15
C ALA A 234 19.27 7.27 14.94
N THR A 235 19.97 7.23 16.08
CA THR A 235 19.89 6.13 17.03
C THR A 235 18.73 6.42 17.97
N VAL A 236 17.67 5.64 17.89
CA VAL A 236 16.58 5.67 18.87
C VAL A 236 16.79 4.50 19.82
N GLU A 237 17.05 4.80 21.09
CA GLU A 237 17.27 3.80 22.13
C GLU A 237 15.92 3.40 22.75
N PHE A 238 15.52 2.14 22.60
CA PHE A 238 14.35 1.60 23.30
C PHE A 238 14.80 0.87 24.56
N ARG A 239 14.16 1.19 25.69
CA ARG A 239 14.23 0.33 26.88
C ARG A 239 13.19 -0.76 26.74
N VAL A 240 13.65 -1.99 26.53
CA VAL A 240 12.80 -3.19 26.59
C VAL A 240 12.33 -3.34 28.03
N ALA A 241 11.05 -3.09 28.29
CA ALA A 241 10.44 -3.47 29.56
C ALA A 241 10.41 -5.00 29.63
N PRO A 242 10.94 -5.64 30.69
CA PRO A 242 10.84 -7.08 30.83
C PRO A 242 9.37 -7.48 30.78
N SER A 243 9.04 -8.49 29.96
CA SER A 243 7.73 -9.12 30.00
C SER A 243 7.45 -9.55 31.44
N ARG A 244 6.37 -9.05 32.06
CA ARG A 244 5.92 -9.65 33.32
C ARG A 244 5.75 -11.15 33.07
N PRO A 245 6.37 -12.03 33.86
CA PRO A 245 6.11 -13.46 33.72
C PRO A 245 4.60 -13.63 33.87
N THR A 246 3.96 -14.20 32.86
CA THR A 246 2.60 -14.72 32.98
C THR A 246 2.62 -15.67 34.16
N GLY A 247 1.90 -15.31 35.21
CA GLY A 247 1.88 -16.04 36.46
C GLY A 247 1.69 -17.52 36.18
N ALA A 248 2.57 -18.34 36.74
CA ALA A 248 2.31 -19.76 36.87
C ALA A 248 0.97 -19.91 37.60
N VAL A 249 -0.06 -20.34 36.88
CA VAL A 249 -1.26 -20.90 37.48
C VAL A 249 -0.77 -22.11 38.25
N ARG A 250 -0.76 -21.99 39.58
CA ARG A 250 -0.61 -23.13 40.49
C ARG A 250 -1.96 -23.82 40.63
#